data_AF-A0A6N2CHR4-F1
#
_entry.id   AF-A0A6N2CHR4-F1
#
_cell.length_a   1.000
_cell.length_b   1.000
_cell.length_c   1.000
_cell.angle_alpha   90.00
_cell.angle_beta   90.00
_cell.angle_gamma   90.00
#
_symmetry.space_group_name_H-M   'P 1'
#
loop_
_entity.id
_entity.type
_entity.pdbx_description
1 polymer ?
#
loop_
_entity_poly.entity_id
_entity_poly.type
_entity_poly.pdbx_seq_one_letter_code
_entity_poly.pdbx_strand_id
1 'polypeptide(L)'
;MSELIPKHGGYRKLKSFQVAQLAFDVTVRFVELYIDRFSRTKDQMVQAARSGVQNIAEGSQASATSKKMEIKLTQVARASLEELRLDYEDFLRQRGLPALEPQHPALLRFKALRTSTLAEVQAWVADERRRGLREARLGETRTDRDTRTDTETRTDTETRPSRGEHGRTGTK
;
A
#
# COMPACT_ATOMS: atom_id res chain seq x y z
N MET A 1 22.42 42.37 -23.64
CA MET A 1 23.35 41.36 -23.11
C MET A 1 22.54 40.13 -22.73
N SER A 2 22.63 39.07 -23.53
CA SER A 2 22.00 37.78 -23.24
C SER A 2 22.62 37.18 -21.99
N GLU A 3 21.81 36.90 -20.97
CA GLU A 3 22.21 36.22 -19.74
C GLU A 3 22.89 34.90 -20.12
N LEU A 4 24.20 34.79 -19.83
CA LEU A 4 25.03 33.62 -20.18
C LEU A 4 24.60 32.34 -19.44
N ILE A 5 23.72 32.49 -18.44
CA ILE A 5 23.16 31.43 -17.61
C ILE A 5 21.64 31.60 -17.60
N PRO A 6 20.87 30.65 -18.15
CA PRO A 6 19.41 30.69 -18.06
C PRO A 6 18.95 30.69 -16.59
N LYS A 7 17.85 31.38 -16.29
CA LYS A 7 17.21 31.32 -14.96
C LYS A 7 16.86 29.86 -14.60
N HIS A 8 17.65 29.25 -13.74
CA HIS A 8 17.38 27.91 -13.21
C HIS A 8 16.57 28.02 -11.91
N GLY A 9 15.27 27.72 -11.99
CA GLY A 9 14.46 27.46 -10.79
C GLY A 9 15.01 26.19 -10.14
N GLY A 10 15.85 26.34 -9.11
CA GLY A 10 16.61 25.24 -8.52
C GLY A 10 15.75 24.02 -8.19
N TYR A 11 16.39 22.84 -8.21
CA TYR A 11 15.76 21.51 -8.07
C TYR A 11 14.66 21.38 -7.01
N ARG A 12 14.72 22.18 -5.94
CA ARG A 12 13.70 22.25 -4.88
C ARG A 12 12.29 22.57 -5.39
N LYS A 13 12.16 23.22 -6.55
CA LYS A 13 10.86 23.52 -7.17
C LYS A 13 10.33 22.38 -8.05
N LEU A 14 11.15 21.37 -8.36
CA LEU A 14 10.72 20.24 -9.17
C LEU A 14 9.80 19.32 -8.37
N LYS A 15 8.66 18.96 -8.97
CA LYS A 15 7.74 17.97 -8.37
C LYS A 15 8.39 16.60 -8.22
N SER A 16 9.22 16.19 -9.19
CA SER A 16 10.00 14.97 -9.10
C SER A 16 10.94 14.96 -7.89
N PHE A 17 11.62 16.09 -7.61
CA PHE A 17 12.49 16.21 -6.44
C PHE A 17 11.68 16.12 -5.13
N GLN A 18 10.58 16.87 -5.02
CA GLN A 18 9.72 16.88 -3.83
C GLN A 18 9.16 15.48 -3.52
N VAL A 19 8.68 14.77 -4.55
CA VAL A 19 8.14 13.42 -4.39
C VAL A 19 9.23 12.40 -4.08
N ALA A 20 10.39 12.48 -4.75
CA ALA A 20 11.52 11.59 -4.45
C ALA A 20 12.04 11.80 -3.02
N GLN A 21 12.06 13.05 -2.53
CA GLN A 21 12.45 13.36 -1.17
C GLN A 21 11.47 12.77 -0.15
N LEU A 22 10.17 12.93 -0.39
CA LEU A 22 9.16 12.27 0.46
C LEU A 22 9.27 10.74 0.42
N ALA A 23 9.53 10.17 -0.77
CA ALA A 23 9.76 8.74 -0.90
C ALA A 23 10.96 8.30 -0.06
N PHE A 24 12.07 9.05 -0.07
CA PHE A 24 13.22 8.77 0.79
C PHE A 24 12.87 8.78 2.28
N ASP A 25 12.17 9.80 2.77
CA ASP A 25 11.78 9.88 4.19
C ASP A 25 10.86 8.71 4.58
N VAL A 26 9.92 8.34 3.70
CA VAL A 26 9.05 7.18 3.88
C VAL A 26 9.85 5.87 3.86
N THR A 27 10.84 5.73 2.97
CA THR A 27 11.70 4.54 2.89
C THR A 27 12.49 4.35 4.16
N VAL A 28 13.13 5.40 4.68
CA VAL A 28 13.88 5.34 5.95
C VAL A 28 12.97 4.82 7.06
N ARG A 29 11.76 5.37 7.18
CA ARG A 29 10.80 4.92 8.18
C ARG A 29 10.32 3.47 7.94
N PHE A 30 10.09 3.11 6.69
CA PHE A 30 9.64 1.77 6.31
C PHE A 30 10.68 0.71 6.70
N VAL A 31 11.95 0.91 6.36
CA VAL A 31 12.99 -0.08 6.63
C VAL A 31 13.28 -0.22 8.13
N GLU A 32 13.08 0.83 8.93
CA GLU A 32 13.15 0.77 10.39
C GLU A 32 12.07 -0.12 11.00
N LEU A 33 10.88 -0.13 10.39
CA LEU A 33 9.71 -0.81 10.94
C LEU A 33 9.56 -2.25 10.45
N TYR A 34 9.94 -2.51 9.19
CA TYR A 34 9.51 -3.71 8.47
C TYR A 34 10.64 -4.59 7.95
N ILE A 35 11.88 -4.07 7.93
CA ILE A 35 13.04 -4.81 7.46
C ILE A 35 13.93 -5.16 8.65
N ASP A 36 14.43 -6.39 8.68
CA ASP A 36 15.35 -6.83 9.72
C ASP A 36 16.58 -5.90 9.79
N ARG A 37 17.01 -5.57 11.00
CA ARG A 37 18.06 -4.58 11.25
C ARG A 37 19.44 -4.98 10.68
N PHE A 38 19.67 -6.27 10.45
CA PHE A 38 20.91 -6.81 9.89
C PHE A 38 20.76 -7.20 8.41
N SER A 39 19.56 -7.07 7.83
CA SER A 39 19.34 -7.36 6.43
C SER A 39 20.00 -6.33 5.52
N ARG A 40 20.72 -6.82 4.51
CA ARG A 40 21.32 -5.98 3.47
C ARG A 40 20.27 -5.19 2.68
N THR A 41 19.04 -5.70 2.59
CA THR A 41 17.91 -5.03 1.94
C THR A 41 17.65 -3.65 2.54
N LYS A 42 17.86 -3.48 3.85
CA LYS A 42 17.70 -2.18 4.52
C LYS A 42 18.60 -1.12 3.89
N ASP A 43 19.89 -1.43 3.74
CA ASP A 43 20.85 -0.50 3.15
C ASP A 43 20.56 -0.25 1.67
N GLN A 44 20.19 -1.30 0.93
CA GLN A 44 19.91 -1.23 -0.51
C GLN A 44 18.74 -0.28 -0.78
N MET A 45 17.61 -0.44 -0.09
CA MET A 45 16.45 0.42 -0.25
C MET A 45 16.76 1.88 0.10
N VAL A 46 17.47 2.13 1.21
CA VAL A 46 17.85 3.49 1.64
C VAL A 46 18.80 4.14 0.62
N GLN A 47 19.77 3.38 0.09
CA GLN A 47 20.70 3.88 -0.92
C GLN A 47 20.00 4.16 -2.26
N ALA A 48 19.12 3.28 -2.72
CA ALA A 48 18.33 3.50 -3.94
C ALA A 48 17.49 4.79 -3.83
N ALA A 49 16.78 4.95 -2.72
CA ALA A 49 16.00 6.15 -2.45
C ALA A 49 16.87 7.43 -2.39
N ARG A 50 18.00 7.38 -1.68
CA ARG A 50 18.94 8.51 -1.59
C ARG A 50 19.54 8.87 -2.95
N SER A 51 19.97 7.88 -3.71
CA SER A 51 20.51 8.04 -5.07
C SER A 51 19.51 8.71 -5.99
N GLY A 52 18.22 8.31 -5.94
CA GLY A 52 17.15 8.94 -6.70
C GLY A 52 17.05 10.44 -6.46
N VAL A 53 17.00 10.87 -5.20
CA VAL A 53 16.91 12.29 -4.81
C VAL A 53 18.14 13.08 -5.27
N GLN A 54 19.33 12.54 -5.04
CA GLN A 54 20.60 13.22 -5.35
C GLN A 54 20.77 13.42 -6.85
N ASN A 55 20.52 12.40 -7.65
CA ASN A 55 20.67 12.48 -9.10
C ASN A 55 19.66 13.46 -9.74
N ILE A 56 18.46 13.63 -9.17
CA ILE A 56 17.52 14.69 -9.61
C ILE A 56 18.12 16.07 -9.32
N ALA A 57 18.68 16.28 -8.13
CA ALA A 57 19.28 17.55 -7.75
C ALA A 57 20.50 17.88 -8.63
N GLU A 58 21.43 16.94 -8.78
CA GLU A 58 22.64 17.08 -9.57
C GLU A 58 22.31 17.27 -11.07
N GLY A 59 21.38 16.48 -11.61
CA GLY A 59 20.93 16.61 -13.00
C GLY A 59 20.33 17.98 -13.29
N SER A 60 19.50 18.48 -12.37
CA SER A 60 18.93 19.83 -12.46
C SER A 60 19.99 20.92 -12.39
N GLN A 61 21.01 20.81 -11.53
CA GLN A 61 22.11 21.77 -11.48
C GLN A 61 22.98 21.75 -12.74
N ALA A 62 23.25 20.54 -13.28
CA ALA A 62 24.02 20.38 -14.50
C ALA A 62 23.29 20.90 -15.76
N SER A 63 21.97 21.06 -15.71
CA SER A 63 21.15 21.52 -16.86
C SER A 63 21.57 22.88 -17.44
N ALA A 64 22.22 23.72 -16.63
CA ALA A 64 22.73 25.03 -17.01
C ALA A 64 24.06 24.96 -17.77
N THR A 65 24.83 23.88 -17.61
CA THR A 65 26.20 23.76 -18.15
C THR A 65 26.39 22.57 -19.09
N SER A 66 25.57 21.51 -18.98
CA SER A 66 25.68 20.30 -19.79
C SER A 66 24.36 19.52 -19.89
N LYS A 67 23.74 19.56 -21.08
CA LYS A 67 22.56 18.73 -21.40
C LYS A 67 22.84 17.23 -21.36
N LYS A 68 24.04 16.82 -21.76
CA LYS A 68 24.46 15.41 -21.68
C LYS A 68 24.44 14.91 -20.24
N MET A 69 24.92 15.72 -19.29
CA MET A 69 24.96 15.34 -17.88
C MET A 69 23.58 15.37 -17.24
N GLU A 70 22.76 16.38 -17.55
CA GLU A 70 21.35 16.46 -17.13
C GLU A 70 20.58 15.18 -17.50
N ILE A 71 20.66 14.74 -18.76
CA ILE A 71 19.99 13.53 -19.25
C ILE A 71 20.55 12.29 -18.52
N LYS A 72 21.87 12.16 -18.41
CA LYS A 72 22.50 11.02 -17.75
C LYS A 72 22.02 10.87 -16.30
N LEU A 73 22.10 11.94 -15.50
CA LEU A 73 21.73 11.91 -14.09
C LEU A 73 20.22 11.70 -13.92
N THR A 74 19.40 12.28 -14.79
CA THR A 74 17.95 12.01 -14.79
C THR A 74 17.65 10.52 -15.02
N GLN A 75 18.39 9.86 -15.92
CA GLN A 75 18.22 8.42 -16.16
C GLN A 75 18.70 7.57 -14.97
N VAL A 76 19.80 7.96 -14.31
CA VAL A 76 20.25 7.28 -13.08
C VAL A 76 19.22 7.44 -11.97
N ALA A 77 18.65 8.64 -11.78
CA ALA A 77 17.57 8.85 -10.81
C ALA A 77 16.38 7.95 -11.07
N ARG A 78 15.94 7.86 -12.34
CA ARG A 78 14.85 6.97 -12.75
C ARG A 78 15.16 5.51 -12.44
N ALA A 79 16.38 5.04 -12.74
CA ALA A 79 16.78 3.66 -12.45
C ALA A 79 16.78 3.38 -10.94
N SER A 80 17.33 4.27 -10.11
CA SER A 80 17.35 4.09 -8.66
C SER A 80 15.94 4.09 -8.04
N LEU A 81 15.02 4.90 -8.54
CA LEU A 81 13.62 4.89 -8.07
C LEU A 81 12.85 3.66 -8.54
N GLU A 82 13.21 3.09 -9.69
CA GLU A 82 12.64 1.82 -10.17
C GLU A 82 13.14 0.63 -9.35
N GLU A 83 14.44 0.59 -9.01
CA GLU A 83 14.99 -0.40 -8.07
C GLU A 83 14.26 -0.34 -6.72
N LEU A 84 14.07 0.85 -6.17
CA LEU A 84 13.31 1.04 -4.94
C LEU A 84 11.86 0.53 -5.05
N ARG A 85 11.19 0.76 -6.18
CA ARG A 85 9.83 0.25 -6.42
C ARG A 85 9.81 -1.28 -6.41
N LEU A 86 10.76 -1.91 -7.08
CA LEU A 86 10.89 -3.37 -7.11
C LEU A 86 11.15 -3.95 -5.71
N ASP A 87 11.97 -3.29 -4.89
CA ASP A 87 12.19 -3.71 -3.50
C ASP A 87 10.89 -3.71 -2.68
N TYR A 88 10.01 -2.72 -2.88
CA TYR A 88 8.69 -2.71 -2.24
C TYR A 88 7.77 -3.83 -2.75
N GLU A 89 7.77 -4.08 -4.06
CA GLU A 89 6.98 -5.15 -4.66
C GLU A 89 7.44 -6.53 -4.18
N ASP A 90 8.75 -6.75 -4.09
CA ASP A 90 9.34 -7.95 -3.55
C ASP A 90 9.02 -8.13 -2.07
N PHE A 91 9.06 -7.05 -1.27
CA PHE A 91 8.64 -7.10 0.13
C PHE A 91 7.21 -7.61 0.27
N LEU A 92 6.27 -7.09 -0.54
CA LEU A 92 4.87 -7.49 -0.52
C LEU A 92 4.70 -8.95 -0.98
N ARG A 93 5.29 -9.29 -2.13
CA ARG A 93 5.22 -10.62 -2.74
C ARG A 93 5.75 -11.71 -1.82
N GLN A 94 6.93 -11.51 -1.21
CA GLN A 94 7.55 -12.48 -0.32
C GLN A 94 6.76 -12.71 0.99
N ARG A 95 5.87 -11.78 1.36
CA ARG A 95 5.03 -11.85 2.57
C ARG A 95 3.57 -12.18 2.26
N GLY A 96 3.22 -12.44 1.00
CA GLY A 96 1.84 -12.69 0.59
C GLY A 96 0.91 -11.49 0.83
N LEU A 97 1.43 -10.27 0.85
CA LEU A 97 0.65 -9.05 1.05
C LEU A 97 0.15 -8.53 -0.30
N PRO A 98 -1.13 -8.11 -0.40
CA PRO A 98 -1.66 -7.57 -1.65
C PRO A 98 -1.08 -6.19 -1.95
N ALA A 99 -0.78 -5.95 -3.23
CA ALA A 99 -0.51 -4.60 -3.73
C ALA A 99 -1.82 -3.82 -3.86
N LEU A 100 -1.78 -2.52 -3.61
CA LEU A 100 -2.93 -1.66 -3.84
C LEU A 100 -3.00 -1.29 -5.33
N GLU A 101 -4.08 -1.70 -5.98
CA GLU A 101 -4.34 -1.32 -7.37
C GLU A 101 -4.40 0.21 -7.56
N PRO A 102 -4.08 0.74 -8.75
CA PRO A 102 -4.04 2.19 -8.98
C PRO A 102 -5.35 2.95 -8.64
N GLN A 103 -6.49 2.25 -8.68
CA GLN A 103 -7.84 2.74 -8.36
C GLN A 103 -8.30 2.39 -6.94
N HIS A 104 -7.47 1.74 -6.12
CA HIS A 104 -7.83 1.38 -4.76
C HIS A 104 -8.25 2.63 -3.95
N PRO A 105 -9.38 2.61 -3.22
CA PRO A 105 -9.91 3.79 -2.53
C PRO A 105 -8.91 4.49 -1.61
N ALA A 106 -8.09 3.71 -0.89
CA ALA A 106 -7.03 4.26 -0.04
C ALA A 106 -5.99 5.06 -0.84
N LEU A 107 -5.59 4.57 -2.02
CA LEU A 107 -4.61 5.24 -2.88
C LEU A 107 -5.20 6.51 -3.52
N LEU A 108 -6.48 6.50 -3.87
CA LEU A 108 -7.19 7.70 -4.35
C LEU A 108 -7.24 8.79 -3.28
N ARG A 109 -7.56 8.41 -2.02
CA ARG A 109 -7.53 9.34 -0.88
C ARG A 109 -6.14 9.88 -0.61
N PHE A 110 -5.12 9.03 -0.64
CA PHE A 110 -3.73 9.45 -0.50
C PHE A 110 -3.33 10.50 -1.54
N LYS A 111 -3.64 10.24 -2.82
CA LYS A 111 -3.35 11.16 -3.94
C LYS A 111 -4.06 12.50 -3.77
N ALA A 112 -5.27 12.52 -3.23
CA ALA A 112 -6.05 13.72 -3.00
C ALA A 112 -5.44 14.64 -1.92
N LEU A 113 -4.76 14.07 -0.93
CA LEU A 113 -4.12 14.84 0.14
C LEU A 113 -2.92 15.66 -0.33
N ARG A 114 -2.28 15.30 -1.44
CA ARG A 114 -1.07 15.96 -1.96
C ARG A 114 0.00 16.13 -0.88
N THR A 115 0.20 15.08 -0.07
CA THR A 115 1.13 15.10 1.06
C THR A 115 2.54 15.48 0.62
N SER A 116 3.20 16.25 1.45
CA SER A 116 4.55 16.78 1.25
C SER A 116 5.51 16.42 2.38
N THR A 117 5.02 15.90 3.50
CA THR A 117 5.84 15.55 4.67
C THR A 117 5.57 14.13 5.16
N LEU A 118 6.57 13.52 5.82
CA LEU A 118 6.42 12.22 6.46
C LEU A 118 5.31 12.21 7.52
N ALA A 119 5.13 13.31 8.25
CA ALA A 119 4.08 13.45 9.26
C ALA A 119 2.67 13.36 8.66
N GLU A 120 2.45 13.99 7.49
CA GLU A 120 1.18 13.90 6.77
C GLU A 120 0.92 12.48 6.26
N VAL A 121 1.96 11.79 5.77
CA VAL A 121 1.86 10.37 5.37
C VAL A 121 1.49 9.50 6.58
N GLN A 122 2.13 9.72 7.74
CA GLN A 122 1.84 8.99 8.98
C GLN A 122 0.40 9.23 9.45
N ALA A 123 -0.06 10.48 9.41
CA ALA A 123 -1.44 10.83 9.75
C ALA A 123 -2.43 10.10 8.82
N TRP A 124 -2.17 10.11 7.51
CA TRP A 124 -2.99 9.36 6.55
C TRP A 124 -2.99 7.85 6.84
N VAL A 125 -1.83 7.23 7.09
CA VAL A 125 -1.75 5.80 7.45
C VAL A 125 -2.57 5.49 8.70
N ALA A 126 -2.50 6.35 9.72
CA ALA A 126 -3.28 6.19 10.94
C ALA A 126 -4.79 6.29 10.67
N ASP A 127 -5.22 7.23 9.85
CA ASP A 127 -6.61 7.40 9.42
C ASP A 127 -7.13 6.20 8.64
N GLU A 128 -6.36 5.68 7.68
CA GLU A 128 -6.72 4.52 6.88
C GLU A 128 -6.87 3.25 7.73
N ARG A 129 -5.97 3.04 8.69
CA ARG A 129 -6.09 1.93 9.65
C ARG A 129 -7.37 2.04 10.48
N ARG A 130 -7.72 3.25 10.95
CA ARG A 130 -8.97 3.47 11.69
C ARG A 130 -10.21 3.25 10.82
N ARG A 131 -10.16 3.58 9.54
CA ARG A 131 -11.26 3.32 8.58
C ARG A 131 -11.47 1.82 8.38
N GLY A 132 -10.41 1.07 8.09
CA GLY A 132 -10.49 -0.38 7.93
C GLY A 132 -11.07 -1.09 9.16
N LEU A 133 -10.67 -0.67 10.37
CA LEU A 133 -11.23 -1.21 11.61
C LEU A 133 -12.73 -0.90 11.79
N ARG A 134 -13.20 0.27 11.35
CA ARG A 134 -14.62 0.63 11.40
C ARG A 134 -15.43 -0.18 10.39
N GLU A 135 -14.93 -0.33 9.18
CA GLU A 135 -15.58 -1.11 8.12
C GLU A 135 -15.69 -2.59 8.50
N ALA A 136 -14.64 -3.18 9.07
CA ALA A 136 -14.65 -4.55 9.57
C ALA A 136 -15.73 -4.74 10.66
N ARG A 137 -15.77 -3.84 11.65
CA ARG A 137 -16.75 -3.88 12.74
C ARG A 137 -18.20 -3.78 12.26
N LEU A 138 -18.45 -2.89 11.29
CA LEU A 138 -19.79 -2.72 10.70
C LEU A 138 -20.21 -3.93 9.85
N GLY A 139 -19.25 -4.60 9.20
CA GLY A 139 -19.48 -5.87 8.50
C GLY A 139 -19.95 -6.97 9.45
N GLU A 140 -19.26 -7.14 10.58
CA GLU A 140 -19.60 -8.13 11.62
C GLU A 140 -21.00 -7.89 12.24
N THR A 141 -21.38 -6.64 12.50
CA THR A 141 -22.69 -6.33 13.10
C THR A 141 -23.87 -6.53 12.15
N ARG A 142 -23.63 -6.49 10.82
CA ARG A 142 -24.67 -6.71 9.82
C ARG A 142 -24.96 -8.21 9.63
N THR A 143 -23.94 -9.06 9.66
CA THR A 143 -24.09 -10.52 9.59
C THR A 143 -24.81 -11.10 10.82
N ASP A 144 -24.62 -10.53 12.01
CA ASP A 144 -25.31 -10.97 13.24
C ASP A 144 -26.80 -10.59 13.29
N ARG A 145 -27.24 -9.62 12.48
CA ARG A 145 -28.65 -9.22 12.42
C ARG A 145 -29.46 -10.11 11.47
N ASP A 146 -28.86 -10.54 10.36
CA ASP A 146 -29.53 -11.43 9.39
C ASP A 146 -29.68 -12.86 9.90
N THR A 147 -28.79 -13.35 10.78
CA THR A 147 -28.90 -14.70 11.39
C THR A 147 -29.98 -14.81 12.46
N ARG A 148 -30.47 -13.69 13.00
CA ARG A 148 -31.44 -13.68 14.11
C ARG A 148 -32.91 -13.66 13.68
N THR A 149 -33.18 -13.38 12.40
CA THR A 149 -34.55 -13.29 11.85
C THR A 149 -35.15 -14.63 11.40
N ASP A 150 -34.36 -15.71 11.32
CA ASP A 150 -34.84 -17.00 10.78
C ASP A 150 -35.26 -18.03 11.84
N THR A 151 -35.26 -17.71 13.14
CA THR A 151 -35.54 -18.71 14.21
C THR A 151 -36.95 -18.62 14.82
N GLU A 152 -37.77 -17.62 14.50
CA GLU A 152 -39.12 -17.45 15.07
C GLU A 152 -40.25 -17.77 14.08
N THR A 153 -40.28 -18.95 13.47
CA THR A 153 -41.56 -19.50 12.93
C THR A 153 -41.52 -21.02 12.84
N ARG A 154 -41.72 -21.73 13.96
CA ARG A 154 -42.29 -23.09 13.92
C ARG A 154 -42.78 -23.54 15.29
N THR A 155 -44.01 -23.15 15.63
CA THR A 155 -44.80 -23.79 16.67
C THR A 155 -45.68 -24.88 16.06
N ASP A 156 -45.56 -26.06 16.68
CA ASP A 156 -46.60 -27.06 16.95
C ASP A 156 -47.35 -27.75 15.80
N THR A 157 -47.08 -29.06 15.64
CA THR A 157 -48.15 -30.06 15.85
C THR A 157 -47.58 -31.45 16.18
N GLU A 158 -48.07 -31.97 17.30
CA GLU A 158 -47.89 -33.29 17.92
C GLU A 158 -48.71 -34.37 17.19
N THR A 159 -48.20 -35.61 17.05
CA THR A 159 -49.00 -36.86 17.06
C THR A 159 -48.11 -38.10 17.25
N ARG A 160 -48.46 -38.92 18.27
CA ARG A 160 -47.84 -40.18 18.74
C ARG A 160 -48.23 -41.42 17.88
N PRO A 161 -47.61 -42.61 18.10
CA PRO A 161 -47.53 -43.70 17.13
C PRO A 161 -48.58 -44.81 17.31
N SER A 162 -48.72 -45.67 16.29
CA SER A 162 -49.49 -46.93 16.35
C SER A 162 -48.61 -48.17 16.11
N ARG A 163 -48.69 -49.12 17.05
CA ARG A 163 -48.22 -50.52 16.95
C ARG A 163 -49.14 -51.33 16.04
N GLY A 164 -48.60 -52.39 15.43
CA GLY A 164 -49.35 -53.49 14.82
C GLY A 164 -48.45 -54.70 14.57
N GLU A 165 -48.67 -55.77 15.33
CA GLU A 165 -48.09 -57.12 15.17
C GLU A 165 -48.65 -57.88 13.95
N HIS A 166 -48.01 -59.02 13.64
CA HIS A 166 -48.46 -60.26 12.93
C HIS A 166 -47.47 -60.62 11.80
N GLY A 167 -46.96 -61.83 11.60
CA GLY A 167 -47.15 -63.14 12.19
C GLY A 167 -46.26 -64.15 11.42
N ARG A 168 -45.98 -65.30 12.04
CA ARG A 168 -45.15 -66.43 11.57
C ARG A 168 -45.63 -67.09 10.26
N THR A 169 -44.67 -67.78 9.59
CA THR A 169 -44.67 -69.12 8.91
C THR A 169 -43.94 -69.00 7.56
N GLY A 170 -43.13 -69.92 7.02
CA GLY A 170 -42.65 -71.25 7.37
C GLY A 170 -41.80 -71.79 6.19
N THR A 171 -40.74 -72.53 6.51
CA THR A 171 -40.04 -73.60 5.74
C THR A 171 -40.13 -73.70 4.22
N LYS A 172 -38.97 -73.72 3.57
CA LYS A 172 -38.32 -74.96 3.09
C LYS A 172 -36.82 -74.77 2.99
#